data_AF-A0A7S8C8Z7-F1
#
_entry.id   AF-A0A7S8C8Z7-F1
#
_cell.length_a   1.000
_cell.length_b   1.000
_cell.length_c   1.000
_cell.angle_alpha   90.00
_cell.angle_beta   90.00
_cell.angle_gamma   90.00
#
_symmetry.space_group_name_H-M   'P 1'
#
loop_
_entity.id
_entity.type
_entity.pdbx_description
1 polymer ?
#
loop_
_entity_poly.entity_id
_entity_poly.type
_entity_poly.pdbx_seq_one_letter_code
_entity_poly.pdbx_strand_id
1 'polypeptide(L)'
;MIATEAMDILEAQANQLIEKVKETLVESFHKNEEEARNLVDQSQLLDKLLTDPIGLHDSPEKWALIILTELEDLEAIELYYKSFAN
;
A
#
# COMPACT_ATOMS: atom_id res chain seq x y z
N MET A 1 22.16 -3.30 21.03
CA MET A 1 22.19 -4.28 19.93
C MET A 1 20.80 -4.79 19.58
N ILE A 2 19.93 -5.10 20.56
CA ILE A 2 18.54 -5.56 20.32
C ILE A 2 17.67 -4.56 19.53
N ALA A 3 17.87 -3.25 19.73
CA ALA A 3 17.08 -2.21 19.05
C ALA A 3 17.31 -2.14 17.54
N THR A 4 18.49 -2.58 17.05
CA THR A 4 18.82 -2.56 15.62
C THR A 4 18.13 -3.71 14.90
N GLU A 5 18.20 -4.92 15.46
CA GLU A 5 17.55 -6.11 14.89
C GLU A 5 16.02 -5.98 14.80
N ALA A 6 15.39 -5.37 15.81
CA ALA A 6 13.95 -5.14 15.80
C ALA A 6 13.51 -4.14 14.73
N MET A 7 14.32 -3.10 14.49
CA MET A 7 14.07 -2.12 13.42
C MET A 7 14.24 -2.76 12.03
N ASP A 8 15.30 -3.55 11.85
CA ASP A 8 15.56 -4.25 10.58
C ASP A 8 14.41 -5.21 10.22
N ILE A 9 13.82 -5.89 11.22
CA ILE A 9 12.67 -6.77 11.01
C ILE A 9 11.43 -5.97 10.59
N LEU A 10 11.17 -4.83 11.24
CA LEU A 10 10.03 -3.97 10.91
C LEU A 10 10.15 -3.41 9.49
N GLU A 11 11.35 -2.94 9.11
CA GLU A 11 11.60 -2.42 7.76
C GLU A 11 11.45 -3.52 6.70
N ALA A 12 11.94 -4.73 6.96
CA ALA A 12 11.75 -5.86 6.06
C ALA A 12 10.26 -6.23 5.89
N GLN A 13 9.47 -6.24 6.97
CA GLN A 13 8.03 -6.49 6.92
C GLN A 13 7.28 -5.38 6.17
N ALA A 14 7.63 -4.12 6.42
CA ALA A 14 7.05 -2.97 5.73
C ALA A 14 7.30 -3.05 4.22
N ASN A 15 8.54 -3.34 3.81
CA ASN A 15 8.88 -3.52 2.40
C ASN A 15 8.11 -4.68 1.75
N GLN A 16 7.96 -5.81 2.45
CA GLN A 16 7.14 -6.92 1.96
C GLN A 16 5.66 -6.54 1.77
N LEU A 17 5.09 -5.75 2.68
CA LEU A 17 3.73 -5.25 2.54
C LEU A 17 3.62 -4.27 1.38
N ILE A 18 4.58 -3.36 1.23
CA ILE A 18 4.64 -2.38 0.14
C ILE A 18 4.64 -3.06 -1.23
N GLU A 19 5.43 -4.11 -1.43
CA GLU A 19 5.43 -4.83 -2.71
C GLU A 19 4.05 -5.45 -3.00
N LYS A 20 3.38 -6.03 -2.00
CA LYS A 20 2.01 -6.55 -2.16
C LYS A 20 0.99 -5.44 -2.44
N VAL A 21 1.18 -4.25 -1.89
CA VAL A 21 0.33 -3.08 -2.19
C VAL A 21 0.51 -2.66 -3.65
N LYS A 22 1.75 -2.63 -4.16
CA LYS A 22 2.01 -2.36 -5.58
C LYS A 22 1.35 -3.41 -6.49
N GLU A 23 1.51 -4.69 -6.16
CA GLU A 23 0.85 -5.79 -6.87
C GLU A 23 -0.68 -5.61 -6.86
N THR A 24 -1.26 -5.27 -5.71
CA THR A 24 -2.70 -5.05 -5.56
C THR A 24 -3.20 -3.85 -6.39
N LEU A 25 -2.44 -2.75 -6.41
CA LEU A 25 -2.75 -1.58 -7.25
C LEU A 25 -2.78 -1.95 -8.75
N VAL A 26 -1.89 -2.85 -9.18
CA VAL A 26 -1.86 -3.34 -10.57
C VAL A 26 -3.02 -4.30 -10.85
N GLU A 27 -3.17 -5.33 -10.04
CA GLU A 27 -4.10 -6.44 -10.32
C GLU A 27 -5.56 -6.06 -10.07
N SER A 28 -5.84 -5.37 -8.96
CA SER A 28 -7.20 -5.07 -8.50
C SER A 28 -7.67 -3.67 -8.88
N PHE A 29 -6.75 -2.69 -8.96
CA PHE A 29 -7.07 -1.30 -9.28
C PHE A 29 -6.62 -0.88 -10.69
N HIS A 30 -6.13 -1.84 -11.48
CA HIS A 30 -5.77 -1.68 -12.90
C HIS A 30 -4.78 -0.55 -13.19
N LYS A 31 -3.93 -0.22 -12.22
CA LYS A 31 -2.80 0.68 -12.41
C LYS A 31 -1.71 -0.03 -13.20
N ASN A 32 -0.89 0.70 -13.93
CA ASN A 32 0.34 0.12 -14.46
C ASN A 32 1.43 0.10 -13.36
N GLU A 33 2.51 -0.66 -13.58
CA GLU A 33 3.58 -0.79 -12.58
C GLU A 33 4.26 0.53 -12.20
N GLU A 34 4.40 1.45 -13.15
CA GLU A 34 4.99 2.77 -12.91
C GLU A 34 4.07 3.64 -12.06
N GLU A 35 2.78 3.66 -12.37
CA GLU A 35 1.75 4.32 -11.56
C GLU A 35 1.70 3.74 -10.15
N ALA A 36 1.68 2.41 -10.00
CA ALA A 36 1.65 1.77 -8.69
C ALA A 36 2.86 2.15 -7.83
N ARG A 37 4.07 2.18 -8.42
CA ARG A 37 5.28 2.66 -7.74
C ARG A 37 5.14 4.13 -7.32
N ASN A 38 4.72 5.00 -8.25
CA ASN A 38 4.58 6.43 -7.99
C ASN A 38 3.55 6.72 -6.89
N LEU A 39 2.42 6.01 -6.88
CA LEU A 39 1.38 6.16 -5.85
C LEU A 39 1.90 5.78 -4.47
N VAL A 40 2.61 4.66 -4.35
CA VAL A 40 3.23 4.23 -3.10
C VAL A 40 4.28 5.24 -2.63
N ASP A 41 5.15 5.71 -3.52
CA ASP A 41 6.21 6.66 -3.19
C ASP A 41 5.62 8.02 -2.72
N GLN A 42 4.59 8.51 -3.41
CA GLN A 42 3.89 9.76 -3.03
C GLN A 42 3.17 9.64 -1.70
N SER A 43 2.64 8.46 -1.37
CA SER A 43 1.94 8.22 -0.11
C SER A 43 2.85 8.13 1.12
N GLN A 44 4.18 8.01 0.92
CA GLN A 44 5.16 7.79 1.99
C GLN A 44 4.81 6.56 2.86
N LEU A 45 4.33 5.49 2.24
CA LEU A 45 3.82 4.31 2.95
C LEU A 45 4.84 3.69 3.91
N LEU A 46 6.12 3.64 3.52
CA LEU A 46 7.18 3.12 4.39
C LEU A 46 7.27 3.90 5.70
N ASP A 47 7.31 5.24 5.62
CA ASP A 47 7.41 6.10 6.80
C ASP A 47 6.18 5.95 7.71
N LYS A 48 4.99 5.78 7.12
CA LYS A 48 3.75 5.50 7.86
C LYS A 48 3.82 4.18 8.62
N LEU A 49 4.28 3.11 7.96
CA LEU A 49 4.41 1.78 8.57
C LEU A 49 5.47 1.73 9.66
N LEU A 50 6.56 2.48 9.52
CA LEU A 50 7.60 2.57 10.55
C LEU A 50 7.17 3.44 11.75
N THR A 51 6.34 4.45 11.52
CA THR A 51 5.82 5.34 12.58
C THR A 51 4.67 4.70 13.35
N ASP A 52 3.80 3.95 12.69
CA ASP A 52 2.71 3.18 13.29
C ASP A 52 2.71 1.72 12.79
N PRO A 53 3.50 0.84 13.43
CA PRO A 53 3.61 -0.56 13.02
C PRO A 53 2.32 -1.37 13.11
N ILE A 54 1.26 -0.86 13.75
CA ILE A 54 -0.06 -1.53 13.76
C ILE A 54 -0.56 -1.73 12.33
N GLY A 55 -0.24 -0.80 11.43
CA GLY A 55 -0.60 -0.86 10.02
C GLY A 55 0.02 -2.04 9.24
N LEU A 56 1.05 -2.72 9.77
CA LEU A 56 1.62 -3.92 9.16
C LEU A 56 0.65 -5.11 9.15
N HIS A 57 -0.38 -5.08 10.00
CA HIS A 57 -1.40 -6.13 10.07
C HIS A 57 -2.58 -5.91 9.11
N ASP A 58 -2.65 -4.76 8.46
CA ASP A 58 -3.68 -4.46 7.48
C ASP A 58 -3.43 -5.17 6.15
N SER A 59 -4.50 -5.39 5.38
CA SER A 59 -4.39 -6.01 4.07
C SER A 59 -3.75 -5.05 3.05
N PRO A 60 -3.06 -5.59 2.02
CA PRO A 60 -2.57 -4.79 0.91
C PRO A 60 -3.68 -3.99 0.22
N GLU A 61 -4.88 -4.56 0.09
CA GLU A 61 -6.06 -3.91 -0.47
C GLU A 61 -6.50 -2.68 0.34
N LYS A 62 -6.53 -2.78 1.68
CA LYS A 62 -6.87 -1.64 2.54
C LYS A 62 -5.87 -0.51 2.35
N TRP A 63 -4.58 -0.82 2.27
CA TRP A 63 -3.54 0.18 1.99
C TRP A 63 -3.65 0.79 0.59
N ALA A 64 -3.94 -0.02 -0.43
CA ALA A 64 -4.21 0.49 -1.78
C ALA A 64 -5.38 1.48 -1.77
N LEU A 65 -6.49 1.16 -1.09
CA LEU A 65 -7.63 2.08 -0.95
C LEU A 65 -7.27 3.36 -0.20
N ILE A 66 -6.49 3.28 0.89
CA ILE A 66 -6.01 4.44 1.64
C ILE A 66 -5.19 5.36 0.72
N ILE A 67 -4.22 4.79 -0.02
CA ILE A 67 -3.37 5.55 -0.94
C ILE A 67 -4.20 6.24 -2.02
N LEU A 68 -5.10 5.50 -2.68
CA LEU A 68 -5.97 6.08 -3.72
C LEU A 68 -6.89 7.17 -3.16
N THR A 69 -7.35 7.03 -1.92
CA THR A 69 -8.18 8.04 -1.25
C THR A 69 -7.37 9.30 -0.93
N GLU A 70 -6.16 9.15 -0.38
CA GLU A 70 -5.27 10.26 -0.04
C GLU A 70 -4.80 11.04 -1.27
N LEU A 71 -4.65 10.36 -2.41
CA LEU A 71 -4.22 10.94 -3.68
C LEU A 71 -5.40 11.29 -4.62
N GLU A 72 -6.63 11.22 -4.11
CA GLU A 72 -7.87 11.61 -4.81
C GLU A 72 -8.13 10.86 -6.13
N ASP A 73 -7.66 9.62 -6.26
CA ASP A 73 -7.89 8.75 -7.42
C ASP A 73 -9.25 8.03 -7.30
N LEU A 74 -10.32 8.84 -7.24
CA LEU A 74 -11.69 8.37 -7.02
C LEU A 74 -12.19 7.47 -8.17
N GLU A 75 -11.71 7.71 -9.40
CA GLU A 75 -12.07 6.90 -10.56
C GLU A 75 -11.65 5.44 -10.38
N ALA A 76 -10.43 5.17 -9.91
CA ALA A 76 -9.99 3.80 -9.65
C ALA A 76 -10.81 3.11 -8.55
N ILE A 77 -11.18 3.86 -7.51
CA ILE A 77 -12.02 3.36 -6.41
C ILE A 77 -13.42 3.00 -6.93
N GLU A 78 -14.03 3.86 -7.75
CA GLU A 78 -15.34 3.59 -8.35
C GLU A 78 -15.33 2.37 -9.27
N LEU A 79 -14.30 2.25 -10.11
CA LEU A 79 -14.14 1.11 -11.02
C LEU A 79 -13.97 -0.20 -10.24
N TYR A 80 -13.18 -0.18 -9.17
CA TYR A 80 -12.99 -1.31 -8.28
C TYR A 80 -14.34 -1.79 -7.71
N TYR A 81 -15.16 -0.91 -7.12
CA TYR A 81 -16.46 -1.32 -6.57
C TYR A 81 -17.49 -1.74 -7.63
N LYS A 82 -17.45 -1.16 -8.83
CA LYS A 82 -18.31 -1.59 -9.94
C LYS A 82 -18.02 -3.03 -10.37
N SER A 83 -16.79 -3.52 -10.21
CA SER A 83 -16.43 -4.90 -10.57
C SER A 83 -17.16 -5.96 -9.72
N PHE A 84 -17.59 -5.62 -8.50
CA PHE A 84 -18.33 -6.52 -7.58
C PHE A 84 -19.85 -6.44 -7.71
N ALA A 85 -20.37 -5.46 -8.48
CA ALA A 85 -21.80 -5.21 -8.61
C ALA A 85 -22.47 -6.00 -9.76
N ASN A 86 -21.72 -6.85 -10.47
CA ASN A 86 -22.19 -7.68 -11.59
C ASN A 86 -22.35 -9.16 -11.22
#